data_AF-A0A654LWT0-F1
#
_entry.id   AF-A0A654LWT0-F1
#
_cell.length_a   1.000
_cell.length_b   1.000
_cell.length_c   1.000
_cell.angle_alpha   90.00
_cell.angle_beta   90.00
_cell.angle_gamma   90.00
#
_symmetry.space_group_name_H-M   'P 1'
#
loop_
_entity.id
_entity.type
_entity.pdbx_description
1 polymer ?
#
loop_
_entity_poly.entity_id
_entity_poly.type
_entity_poly.pdbx_seq_one_letter_code
_entity_poly.pdbx_strand_id
1 'polypeptide(L)'
;MDSDISKNITRLANRIVNLLVEKTNGDLRSPIPFLFSYDQGHFINHSSCESKFGKSNKQIRQSVIDHLLKNELIFISPGNIKLVYLTQKAIDQYPM
;
A
#
# COMPACT_ATOMS: atom_id res chain seq x y z
N MET A 1 0.87 19.40 13.05
CA MET A 1 0.05 19.16 11.83
C MET A 1 0.37 17.82 11.16
N ASP A 2 1.34 17.03 11.67
CA ASP A 2 1.72 15.72 11.08
C ASP A 2 0.78 14.55 11.37
N SER A 3 -0.16 14.67 12.32
CA SER A 3 -1.02 13.55 12.72
C SER A 3 -2.06 13.18 11.67
N ASP A 4 -2.59 14.16 10.92
CA ASP A 4 -3.57 13.89 9.85
C ASP A 4 -2.91 13.23 8.65
N ILE A 5 -1.68 13.59 8.31
CA ILE A 5 -0.93 12.98 7.20
C ILE A 5 -0.65 11.52 7.53
N SER A 6 -0.09 11.26 8.72
CA SER A 6 0.22 9.90 9.17
C SER A 6 -1.03 9.01 9.18
N LYS A 7 -2.16 9.50 9.71
CA LYS A 7 -3.44 8.77 9.70
C LYS A 7 -3.92 8.44 8.29
N ASN A 8 -3.79 9.38 7.35
CA ASN A 8 -4.22 9.15 5.97
C ASN A 8 -3.32 8.16 5.23
N ILE A 9 -2.00 8.20 5.47
CA ILE A 9 -1.04 7.22 4.93
C ILE A 9 -1.35 5.83 5.49
N THR A 10 -1.57 5.69 6.80
CA THR A 10 -1.96 4.41 7.40
C THR A 10 -3.28 3.90 6.82
N ARG A 11 -4.29 4.77 6.67
CA ARG A 11 -5.58 4.37 6.09
C ARG A 11 -5.46 3.91 4.64
N LEU A 12 -4.61 4.57 3.85
CA LEU A 12 -4.32 4.17 2.47
C LEU A 12 -3.55 2.85 2.43
N ALA A 13 -2.55 2.69 3.29
CA ALA A 13 -1.74 1.47 3.41
C ALA A 13 -2.62 0.27 3.75
N ASN A 14 -3.49 0.38 4.76
CA ASN A 14 -4.46 -0.66 5.14
C ASN A 14 -5.34 -1.07 3.96
N ARG A 15 -5.86 -0.09 3.22
CA ARG A 15 -6.73 -0.37 2.07
C ARG A 15 -5.99 -1.06 0.93
N ILE A 16 -4.75 -0.65 0.67
CA ILE A 16 -3.89 -1.31 -0.31
C ILE A 16 -3.65 -2.75 0.12
N VAL A 17 -3.34 -3.02 1.38
CA VAL A 17 -3.14 -4.40 1.87
C VAL A 17 -4.39 -5.24 1.70
N ASN A 18 -5.58 -4.75 2.07
CA ASN A 18 -6.83 -5.48 1.83
C ASN A 18 -7.03 -5.80 0.35
N LEU A 19 -6.83 -4.83 -0.54
CA LEU A 19 -6.94 -5.05 -1.99
C LEU A 19 -5.93 -6.07 -2.51
N LEU A 20 -4.72 -6.08 -1.95
CA LEU A 20 -3.69 -7.06 -2.30
C LEU A 20 -4.11 -8.46 -1.85
N VAL A 21 -4.56 -8.60 -0.60
CA VAL A 21 -5.03 -9.86 -0.02
C VAL A 21 -6.21 -10.40 -0.82
N GLU A 22 -7.22 -9.56 -1.09
CA GLU A 22 -8.39 -9.88 -1.93
C GLU A 22 -7.97 -10.39 -3.32
N LYS A 23 -7.07 -9.68 -4.01
CA LYS A 23 -6.62 -10.05 -5.35
C LYS A 23 -5.82 -11.34 -5.40
N THR A 24 -5.02 -11.62 -4.37
CA THR A 24 -4.25 -12.86 -4.32
C THR A 24 -5.01 -13.99 -3.66
N ASN A 25 -6.22 -13.75 -3.15
CA ASN A 25 -6.94 -14.70 -2.31
C ASN A 25 -6.08 -15.21 -1.14
N GLY A 26 -5.23 -14.33 -0.57
CA GLY A 26 -4.25 -14.70 0.45
C GLY A 26 -3.05 -15.52 -0.05
N ASP A 27 -2.84 -15.65 -1.36
CA ASP A 27 -1.65 -16.32 -1.89
C ASP A 27 -0.40 -15.45 -1.72
N LEU A 28 0.50 -15.91 -0.85
CA LEU A 28 1.79 -15.28 -0.56
C LEU A 28 2.83 -15.46 -1.68
N ARG A 29 2.61 -16.40 -2.61
CA ARG A 29 3.56 -16.73 -3.69
C ARG A 29 3.36 -15.90 -4.94
N SER A 30 2.28 -15.13 -5.00
CA SER A 30 1.93 -14.33 -6.16
C SER A 30 2.55 -12.94 -6.05
N PRO A 31 3.52 -12.57 -6.93
CA PRO A 31 4.07 -11.23 -6.95
C PRO A 31 3.06 -10.23 -7.50
N ILE A 32 2.93 -9.08 -6.85
CA ILE A 32 1.94 -8.07 -7.19
C ILE A 32 2.63 -6.81 -7.70
N PRO A 33 2.23 -6.24 -8.86
CA PRO A 33 2.74 -4.96 -9.31
C PRO A 33 2.26 -3.84 -8.37
N PHE A 34 3.17 -3.27 -7.57
CA PHE A 34 2.79 -2.29 -6.56
C PHE A 34 2.13 -1.04 -7.17
N LEU A 35 2.62 -0.58 -8.33
CA LEU A 35 2.04 0.54 -9.07
C LEU A 35 0.56 0.34 -9.39
N PHE A 36 0.21 -0.85 -9.86
CA PHE A 36 -1.15 -1.17 -10.25
C PHE A 36 -2.09 -1.20 -9.04
N SER A 37 -1.62 -1.72 -7.91
CA SER A 37 -2.40 -1.76 -6.67
C SER A 37 -2.48 -0.40 -5.98
N TYR A 38 -1.42 0.42 -6.08
CA TYR A 38 -1.44 1.81 -5.62
C TYR A 38 -2.41 2.65 -6.44
N ASP A 39 -2.36 2.58 -7.78
CA ASP A 39 -3.25 3.34 -8.65
C ASP A 39 -4.72 2.96 -8.42
N GLN A 40 -5.02 1.67 -8.18
CA GLN A 40 -6.37 1.24 -7.81
C GLN A 40 -6.80 1.66 -6.40
N GLY A 41 -5.90 1.59 -5.41
CA GLY A 41 -6.17 2.09 -4.06
C GLY A 41 -6.30 3.62 -4.00
N HIS A 42 -5.62 4.33 -4.90
CA HIS A 42 -5.60 5.79 -5.01
C HIS A 42 -6.78 6.34 -5.82
N PHE A 43 -7.28 5.60 -6.83
CA PHE A 43 -8.44 6.00 -7.63
C PHE A 43 -9.70 6.25 -6.79
N ILE A 44 -9.83 5.57 -5.65
CA ILE A 44 -10.99 5.74 -4.78
C ILE A 44 -10.91 7.03 -3.93
N ASN A 45 -9.79 7.75 -3.95
CA ASN A 45 -9.56 8.99 -3.22
C ASN A 45 -9.25 10.21 -4.13
N HIS A 46 -9.52 10.09 -5.45
CA HIS A 46 -9.11 11.07 -6.47
C HIS A 46 -9.67 12.50 -6.27
N SER A 47 -10.59 12.72 -5.33
CA SER A 47 -11.15 14.03 -5.05
C SER A 47 -10.66 14.70 -3.75
N SER A 48 -9.70 14.12 -3.00
CA SER A 48 -9.31 14.74 -1.70
C SER A 48 -7.84 14.65 -1.29
N CYS A 49 -7.00 13.81 -1.91
CA CYS A 49 -5.63 13.65 -1.43
C CYS A 49 -4.68 14.72 -2.00
N GLU A 50 -4.69 14.96 -3.31
CA GLU A 50 -3.77 15.94 -3.92
C GLU A 50 -4.06 17.39 -3.47
N SER A 51 -5.33 17.76 -3.26
CA SER A 51 -5.69 19.13 -2.87
C SER A 51 -5.44 19.43 -1.38
N LYS A 52 -5.41 18.41 -0.49
CA LYS A 52 -5.22 18.62 0.96
C LYS A 52 -3.76 18.61 1.40
N PHE A 53 -2.86 17.95 0.67
CA PHE A 53 -1.52 17.67 1.18
C PHE A 53 -0.40 18.46 0.50
N GLY A 54 -0.63 19.10 -0.66
CA GLY A 54 0.41 19.85 -1.38
C GLY A 54 1.66 19.03 -1.75
N LYS A 55 1.65 17.72 -1.53
CA LYS A 55 2.72 16.76 -1.80
C LYS A 55 2.42 16.08 -3.13
N SER A 56 3.44 15.94 -3.97
CA SER A 56 3.30 15.18 -5.21
C SER A 56 2.86 13.74 -4.93
N ASN A 57 2.02 13.17 -5.79
CA ASN A 57 1.58 11.77 -5.72
C ASN A 57 2.76 10.79 -5.52
N LYS A 58 3.95 11.12 -6.07
CA LYS A 58 5.20 10.38 -5.86
C LYS A 58 5.63 10.29 -4.38
N GLN A 59 5.52 11.37 -3.61
CA GLN A 59 5.90 11.38 -2.19
C GLN A 59 4.92 10.61 -1.32
N ILE A 60 3.62 10.69 -1.64
CA ILE A 60 2.57 9.91 -0.97
C ILE A 60 2.80 8.42 -1.22
N ARG A 61 3.05 8.06 -2.48
CA ARG A 61 3.37 6.69 -2.88
C ARG A 61 4.58 6.14 -2.13
N GLN A 62 5.66 6.92 -2.05
CA GLN A 62 6.85 6.49 -1.33
C GLN A 62 6.56 6.30 0.16
N SER A 63 5.84 7.22 0.78
CA SER A 63 5.46 7.14 2.21
C SER A 63 4.63 5.89 2.52
N VAL A 64 3.80 5.45 1.59
CA VAL A 64 2.97 4.24 1.73
C VAL A 64 3.83 2.99 1.59
N ILE A 65 4.72 2.93 0.59
CA ILE A 65 5.67 1.81 0.46
C ILE A 65 6.52 1.69 1.72
N ASP A 66 7.08 2.81 2.18
CA ASP A 66 7.92 2.84 3.37
C ASP A 66 7.14 2.39 4.61
N HIS A 67 5.87 2.79 4.73
CA HIS A 67 5.00 2.33 5.81
C HIS A 67 4.77 0.81 5.75
N LEU A 68 4.47 0.26 4.58
CA LEU A 68 4.21 -1.17 4.42
C LEU A 68 5.46 -2.01 4.68
N LEU A 69 6.63 -1.55 4.23
CA LEU A 69 7.92 -2.20 4.49
C LEU A 69 8.30 -2.11 5.97
N LYS A 70 8.19 -0.93 6.58
CA LYS A 70 8.50 -0.71 7.99
C LYS A 70 7.64 -1.56 8.92
N ASN A 71 6.38 -1.81 8.55
CA ASN A 71 5.47 -2.66 9.30
C ASN A 71 5.54 -4.15 8.89
N GLU A 72 6.45 -4.52 7.98
CA GLU A 72 6.66 -5.89 7.50
C GLU A 72 5.39 -6.52 6.91
N LEU A 73 4.55 -5.70 6.25
CA LEU A 73 3.32 -6.15 5.59
C LEU A 73 3.58 -6.62 4.15
N ILE A 74 4.66 -6.14 3.56
CA ILE A 74 5.13 -6.55 2.23
C ILE A 74 6.64 -6.75 2.26
N PHE A 75 7.15 -7.48 1.28
CA PHE A 75 8.56 -7.43 0.90
C PHE A 75 8.72 -7.23 -0.60
N ILE A 76 9.81 -6.59 -1.01
CA ILE A 76 10.12 -6.35 -2.42
C ILE A 76 10.72 -7.62 -3.03
N SER A 77 10.28 -7.98 -4.25
CA SER A 77 10.82 -9.14 -4.95
C SER A 77 12.33 -8.98 -5.19
N PRO A 78 13.17 -9.95 -4.79
CA PRO A 78 14.55 -9.98 -5.22
C PRO A 78 14.57 -10.11 -6.76
N GLY A 79 15.23 -9.17 -7.43
CA GLY A 79 15.30 -9.11 -8.90
C GLY A 79 14.26 -8.22 -9.59
N ASN A 80 13.23 -7.72 -8.90
CA ASN A 80 12.31 -6.73 -9.48
C ASN A 80 11.70 -5.79 -8.44
N ILE A 81 12.24 -4.58 -8.35
CA ILE A 81 11.80 -3.54 -7.41
C ILE A 81 10.35 -3.03 -7.64
N LYS A 82 9.71 -3.42 -8.74
CA LYS A 82 8.31 -3.06 -9.04
C LYS A 82 7.31 -4.10 -8.54
N LEU A 83 7.78 -5.28 -8.15
CA LEU A 83 6.97 -6.37 -7.65
C LEU A 83 7.13 -6.48 -6.14
N VAL A 84 6.01 -6.68 -5.46
CA VAL A 84 5.97 -6.91 -4.02
C VAL A 84 5.21 -8.19 -3.73
N TYR A 85 5.57 -8.84 -2.63
CA TYR A 85 4.83 -9.97 -2.08
C TYR A 85 4.21 -9.55 -0.75
N LEU A 86 3.05 -10.12 -0.45
CA LEU A 86 2.48 -10.04 0.88
C LEU A 86 3.30 -10.88 1.86
N THR A 87 3.31 -10.50 3.12
CA THR A 87 3.81 -11.34 4.21
C THR A 87 2.66 -12.08 4.87
N GLN A 88 2.95 -13.17 5.59
CA GLN A 88 1.95 -13.84 6.43
C GLN A 88 1.35 -12.87 7.45
N LYS A 89 2.17 -11.98 8.01
CA LYS A 89 1.73 -10.91 8.92
C LYS A 89 0.63 -10.03 8.33
N ALA A 90 0.70 -9.72 7.03
CA ALA A 90 -0.36 -8.95 6.37
C ALA A 90 -1.66 -9.73 6.25
N ILE A 91 -1.62 -11.04 6.00
CA ILE A 91 -2.83 -11.87 5.98
C ILE A 91 -3.43 -11.96 7.38
N ASP A 92 -2.59 -12.17 8.40
CA ASP A 92 -3.05 -12.32 9.79
C ASP A 92 -3.69 -11.04 10.34
N GLN A 93 -3.16 -9.87 9.95
CA GLN A 93 -3.68 -8.57 10.37
C GLN A 93 -4.91 -8.11 9.56
N TYR A 94 -5.07 -8.63 8.34
CA TYR A 94 -6.14 -8.26 7.42
C TYR A 94 -6.81 -9.53 6.86
N PRO A 95 -7.47 -10.33 7.72
CA PRO A 95 -8.18 -11.52 7.29
C PRO A 95 -9.38 -11.14 6.41
N MET A 96 -9.67 -12.00 5.44
CA MET A 96 -10.85 -11.91 4.56
C MET A 96 -12.16 -12.15 5.29
#